data_AF-A0A8C5QRF6-F1
#
_entry.id   AF-A0A8C5QRF6-F1
#
_cell.length_a   1.000
_cell.length_b   1.000
_cell.length_c   1.000
_cell.angle_alpha   90.00
_cell.angle_beta   90.00
_cell.angle_gamma   90.00
#
_symmetry.space_group_name_H-M   'P 1'
#
loop_
_entity.id
_entity.type
_entity.pdbx_description
1 polymer ?
#
loop_
_entity_poly.entity_id
_entity_poly.type
_entity_poly.pdbx_seq_one_letter_code
_entity_poly.pdbx_strand_id
1 'polypeptide(L)'
;MSSPLDLPLETALSQARVAETEEEEEEEDELEETLSERLWGLTEMFPDSLRTVAGVTFDYSICAAKNLYSFSRSALWIGTTSFMILVLPVVFETEKLQMEQQQQLQQRQILLGPSTGMSGPLPPLPGKA
;
A
#
# COMPACT_ATOMS: atom_id res chain seq x y z
N MET A 1 -46.64 -15.94 -76.19
CA MET A 1 -46.54 -14.60 -75.58
C MET A 1 -46.17 -14.85 -74.12
N SER A 2 -44.87 -15.03 -73.83
CA SER A 2 -43.95 -14.00 -73.31
C SER A 2 -44.36 -13.60 -71.88
N SER A 3 -43.65 -13.88 -70.79
CA SER A 3 -42.24 -14.29 -70.57
C SER A 3 -42.09 -14.97 -69.19
N PRO A 4 -41.11 -15.88 -68.97
CA PRO A 4 -40.79 -16.43 -67.65
C PRO A 4 -39.58 -15.71 -67.01
N LEU A 5 -39.70 -14.42 -66.68
CA LEU A 5 -38.56 -13.62 -66.16
C LEU A 5 -38.86 -12.76 -64.90
N ASP A 6 -39.97 -12.96 -64.19
CA ASP A 6 -40.30 -12.20 -62.95
C ASP A 6 -40.01 -12.98 -61.66
N LEU A 7 -38.83 -13.61 -61.56
CA LEU A 7 -38.53 -14.50 -60.41
C LEU A 7 -37.17 -14.33 -59.71
N PRO A 8 -36.60 -13.11 -59.61
CA PRO A 8 -35.62 -12.85 -58.55
C PRO A 8 -35.98 -11.68 -57.62
N LEU A 9 -36.91 -10.79 -57.98
CA LEU A 9 -37.09 -9.50 -57.29
C LEU A 9 -38.02 -9.59 -56.07
N GLU A 10 -39.14 -10.32 -56.17
CA GLU A 10 -40.05 -10.60 -55.04
C GLU A 10 -39.38 -11.47 -53.98
N THR A 11 -38.60 -12.48 -54.40
CA THR A 11 -37.85 -13.34 -53.48
C THR A 11 -36.74 -12.56 -52.78
N ALA A 12 -36.06 -11.62 -53.47
CA ALA A 12 -35.04 -10.77 -52.86
C ALA A 12 -35.63 -9.72 -51.91
N LEU A 13 -36.81 -9.16 -52.19
CA LEU A 13 -37.52 -8.25 -51.28
C LEU A 13 -38.08 -8.99 -50.06
N SER A 14 -38.60 -10.20 -50.25
CA SER A 14 -39.03 -11.08 -49.16
C SER A 14 -37.85 -11.54 -48.31
N GLN A 15 -36.69 -11.83 -48.91
CA GLN A 15 -35.48 -12.24 -48.21
C GLN A 15 -34.81 -11.07 -47.49
N ALA A 16 -34.85 -9.86 -48.07
CA ALA A 16 -34.44 -8.63 -47.40
C ALA A 16 -35.37 -8.25 -46.24
N ARG A 17 -36.66 -8.57 -46.32
CA ARG A 17 -37.63 -8.34 -45.23
C ARG A 17 -37.52 -9.37 -44.10
N VAL A 18 -37.07 -10.59 -44.40
CA VAL A 18 -36.84 -11.64 -43.40
C VAL A 18 -35.44 -11.49 -42.76
N ALA A 19 -34.48 -10.88 -43.43
CA ALA A 19 -33.14 -10.59 -42.88
C ALA A 19 -33.09 -9.44 -41.87
N GLU A 20 -34.20 -8.74 -41.60
CA GLU A 20 -34.28 -7.70 -40.55
C GLU A 20 -34.99 -8.18 -39.28
N THR A 21 -35.16 -9.49 -39.08
CA THR A 21 -35.80 -10.00 -37.85
C THR A 21 -35.31 -11.38 -37.42
N GLU A 22 -34.03 -11.68 -37.65
CA GLU A 22 -33.30 -12.67 -36.86
C GLU A 22 -32.49 -11.86 -35.84
N GLU A 23 -33.15 -11.49 -34.75
CA GLU A 23 -32.80 -12.05 -33.46
C GLU A 23 -31.34 -11.73 -33.13
N GLU A 24 -31.08 -10.44 -32.86
CA GLU A 24 -30.34 -10.16 -31.63
C GLU A 24 -31.12 -10.91 -30.54
N GLU A 25 -30.68 -12.13 -30.21
CA GLU A 25 -30.84 -12.65 -28.86
C GLU A 25 -30.16 -11.60 -27.97
N GLU A 26 -30.88 -10.52 -27.70
CA GLU A 26 -30.78 -9.81 -26.44
C GLU A 26 -30.95 -10.93 -25.43
N GLU A 27 -29.82 -11.46 -24.97
CA GLU A 27 -29.71 -12.06 -23.65
C GLU A 27 -30.30 -10.98 -22.73
N GLU A 28 -31.62 -11.06 -22.54
CA GLU A 28 -32.31 -10.74 -21.30
C GLU A 28 -31.65 -11.65 -20.24
N ASP A 29 -30.38 -11.38 -19.95
CA ASP A 29 -29.91 -11.42 -18.59
C ASP A 29 -30.91 -10.54 -17.86
N GLU A 30 -31.91 -11.17 -17.24
CA GLU A 30 -32.46 -10.74 -15.97
C GLU A 30 -31.26 -10.47 -15.07
N LEU A 31 -30.61 -9.32 -15.26
CA LEU A 31 -29.49 -8.85 -14.47
C LEU A 31 -30.06 -8.81 -13.06
N GLU A 32 -29.69 -9.81 -12.27
CA GLU A 32 -30.13 -9.94 -10.89
C GLU A 32 -29.96 -8.57 -10.24
N GLU A 33 -31.08 -7.91 -9.90
CA GLU A 33 -31.11 -6.50 -9.46
C GLU A 33 -29.81 -6.13 -8.76
N THR A 34 -28.97 -5.35 -9.44
CA THR A 34 -27.59 -5.20 -9.00
C THR A 34 -27.60 -4.51 -7.64
N LEU A 35 -26.66 -4.82 -6.76
CA LEU A 35 -26.56 -4.10 -5.48
C LEU A 35 -26.47 -2.59 -5.69
N SER A 36 -25.89 -2.15 -6.82
CA SER A 36 -25.89 -0.75 -7.27
C SER A 36 -27.29 -0.21 -7.58
N GLU A 37 -28.15 -0.94 -8.29
CA GLU A 37 -29.53 -0.52 -8.59
C GLU A 37 -30.37 -0.44 -7.32
N ARG A 38 -30.20 -1.39 -6.40
CA ARG A 38 -30.86 -1.33 -5.08
C ARG A 38 -30.38 -0.16 -4.24
N LEU A 39 -29.06 0.10 -4.21
CA LEU A 39 -28.49 1.25 -3.50
C LEU A 39 -28.99 2.56 -4.13
N TRP A 40 -29.09 2.60 -5.45
CA TRP A 40 -29.56 3.75 -6.21
C TRP A 40 -31.04 4.02 -5.98
N GLY A 41 -31.90 3.00 -6.07
CA GLY A 41 -33.33 3.12 -5.75
C GLY A 41 -33.57 3.51 -4.29
N LEU A 42 -32.77 2.99 -3.36
CA LEU A 42 -32.84 3.41 -1.95
C LEU A 42 -32.38 4.87 -1.79
N THR A 43 -31.36 5.30 -2.54
CA THR A 43 -30.95 6.72 -2.59
C THR A 43 -32.08 7.60 -3.10
N GLU A 44 -32.90 7.13 -4.03
CA GLU A 44 -34.06 7.82 -4.63
C GLU A 44 -35.18 8.11 -3.61
N MET A 45 -35.35 7.27 -2.59
CA MET A 45 -36.30 7.51 -1.50
C MET A 45 -35.78 8.48 -0.43
N PHE A 46 -34.48 8.82 -0.42
CA PHE A 46 -33.90 9.72 0.57
C PHE A 46 -33.91 11.19 0.14
N PRO A 47 -34.27 12.14 1.04
CA PRO A 47 -34.28 13.57 0.73
C PRO A 47 -32.87 14.12 0.43
N ASP A 48 -32.80 15.15 -0.41
CA ASP A 48 -31.55 15.80 -0.86
C ASP A 48 -30.64 16.24 0.31
N SER A 49 -31.23 16.56 1.46
CA SER A 49 -30.48 16.92 2.67
C SER A 49 -29.60 15.76 3.17
N LEU A 50 -30.05 14.50 3.09
CA LEU A 50 -29.26 13.35 3.51
C LEU A 50 -28.11 13.04 2.54
N ARG A 51 -28.35 13.18 1.23
CA ARG A 51 -27.30 13.03 0.21
C ARG A 51 -26.23 14.12 0.35
N THR A 52 -26.65 15.35 0.62
CA THR A 52 -25.74 16.48 0.87
C THR A 52 -24.92 16.25 2.13
N VAL A 53 -25.54 15.81 3.23
CA VAL A 53 -24.82 15.50 4.48
C VAL A 53 -23.86 14.34 4.26
N ALA A 54 -24.27 13.27 3.58
CA ALA A 54 -23.38 12.15 3.24
C ALA A 54 -22.18 12.63 2.41
N GLY A 55 -22.40 13.46 1.39
CA GLY A 55 -21.34 14.09 0.60
C GLY A 55 -20.38 14.91 1.47
N VAL A 56 -20.90 15.81 2.31
CA VAL A 56 -20.10 16.63 3.22
C VAL A 56 -19.30 15.76 4.21
N THR A 57 -19.88 14.68 4.74
CA THR A 57 -19.14 13.76 5.63
C THR A 57 -18.05 12.99 4.90
N PHE A 58 -18.29 12.61 3.65
CA PHE A 58 -17.32 11.92 2.81
C PHE A 58 -16.16 12.86 2.44
N ASP A 59 -16.47 14.08 2.01
CA ASP A 59 -15.48 15.13 1.74
C ASP A 59 -14.68 15.51 2.99
N TYR A 60 -15.37 15.62 4.14
CA TYR A 60 -14.73 15.85 5.44
C TYR A 60 -13.79 14.70 5.81
N SER A 61 -14.20 13.45 5.62
CA SER A 61 -13.38 12.26 5.86
C SER A 61 -12.14 12.25 4.98
N ILE A 62 -12.29 12.54 3.68
CA ILE A 62 -11.17 12.65 2.74
C ILE A 62 -10.24 13.82 3.12
N CYS A 63 -10.80 14.97 3.49
CA CYS A 63 -10.03 16.13 3.94
C CYS A 63 -9.24 15.81 5.21
N ALA A 64 -9.88 15.17 6.19
CA ALA A 64 -9.25 14.73 7.43
C ALA A 64 -8.13 13.72 7.16
N ALA A 65 -8.36 12.74 6.29
CA ALA A 65 -7.34 11.76 5.89
C ALA A 65 -6.13 12.43 5.21
N LYS A 66 -6.37 13.38 4.29
CA LYS A 66 -5.31 14.14 3.62
C LYS A 66 -4.52 15.03 4.59
N ASN A 67 -5.22 15.69 5.51
CA ASN A 67 -4.59 16.51 6.54
C ASN A 67 -3.78 15.65 7.52
N LEU A 68 -4.31 14.51 7.97
CA LEU A 68 -3.58 13.62 8.86
C LEU A 68 -2.36 13.02 8.16
N TYR A 69 -2.47 12.63 6.88
CA TYR A 69 -1.34 12.13 6.11
C TYR A 69 -0.24 13.20 5.93
N SER A 70 -0.62 14.41 5.53
CA SER A 70 0.35 15.51 5.36
C SER A 70 0.96 15.94 6.69
N PHE A 71 0.18 16.04 7.76
CA PHE A 71 0.66 16.30 9.11
C PHE A 71 1.62 15.21 9.57
N SER A 72 1.26 13.93 9.39
CA SER A 72 2.13 12.80 9.74
C SER A 72 3.45 12.89 9.02
N ARG A 73 3.44 13.16 7.70
CA ARG A 73 4.66 13.30 6.91
C ARG A 73 5.53 14.46 7.39
N SER A 74 4.94 15.63 7.67
CA SER A 74 5.66 16.78 8.21
C SER A 74 6.18 16.53 9.61
N ALA A 75 5.37 15.97 10.50
CA ALA A 75 5.74 15.63 11.87
C ALA A 75 6.83 14.55 11.90
N LEU A 76 6.76 13.53 11.05
CA LEU A 76 7.82 12.53 10.92
C LEU A 76 9.10 13.17 10.42
N TRP A 77 9.01 14.05 9.42
CA TRP A 77 10.20 14.70 8.87
C TRP A 77 10.88 15.61 9.89
N ILE A 78 10.10 16.45 10.56
CA ILE A 78 10.58 17.36 11.61
C ILE A 78 11.09 16.55 12.82
N GLY A 79 10.33 15.54 13.26
CA GLY A 79 10.71 14.67 14.37
C GLY A 79 11.98 13.88 14.07
N THR A 80 12.09 13.32 12.87
CA THR A 80 13.29 12.57 12.45
C THR A 80 14.50 13.48 12.35
N THR A 81 14.37 14.66 11.71
CA THR A 81 15.48 15.62 11.60
C THR A 81 15.89 16.18 12.96
N SER A 82 14.92 16.53 13.80
CA SER A 82 15.18 16.99 15.17
C SER A 82 15.83 15.90 16.02
N PHE A 83 15.36 14.66 15.93
CA PHE A 83 15.96 13.52 16.63
C PHE A 83 17.38 13.27 16.13
N MET A 84 17.61 13.30 14.82
CA MET A 84 18.94 13.12 14.24
C MET A 84 19.94 14.15 14.77
N ILE A 85 19.57 15.43 14.80
CA ILE A 85 20.46 16.51 15.27
C ILE A 85 20.82 16.35 16.76
N LEU A 86 19.90 15.82 17.57
CA LEU A 86 20.13 15.64 19.01
C LEU A 86 20.85 14.33 19.35
N VAL A 87 20.56 13.26 18.60
CA VAL A 87 21.14 11.94 18.87
C VAL A 87 22.55 11.82 18.34
N LEU A 88 22.90 12.45 17.22
CA LEU A 88 24.26 12.39 16.70
C LEU A 88 25.31 12.82 17.75
N PRO A 89 25.20 14.01 18.37
CA PRO A 89 26.16 14.45 19.39
C PRO A 89 26.19 13.54 20.63
N VAL A 90 25.02 13.07 21.08
CA VAL A 90 24.90 12.19 22.26
C VAL A 90 25.57 10.84 22.00
N VAL A 91 25.36 10.25 20.83
CA VAL A 91 26.00 8.98 20.47
C VAL A 91 27.52 9.16 20.38
N PHE A 92 27.99 10.23 19.75
CA PHE A 92 29.42 10.52 19.68
C PHE A 92 30.06 10.71 21.06
N GLU A 93 29.40 11.41 21.98
CA GLU A 93 29.89 11.53 23.36
C GLU A 93 29.97 10.15 24.05
N THR A 94 28.95 9.31 23.87
CA THR A 94 28.95 7.96 24.47
C THR A 94 30.01 7.04 23.86
N GLU A 95 30.22 7.07 22.55
CA GLU A 95 31.26 6.27 21.88
C GLU A 95 32.67 6.78 22.21
N LYS A 96 32.86 8.09 22.31
CA LYS A 96 34.12 8.70 22.77
C LYS A 96 34.48 8.24 24.16
N LEU A 97 33.52 8.27 25.09
CA LEU A 97 33.73 7.79 26.46
C LEU A 97 34.06 6.30 26.49
N GLN A 98 33.43 5.51 25.63
CA GLN A 98 33.68 4.07 25.52
C GLN A 98 35.08 3.78 24.94
N MET A 99 35.53 4.52 23.93
CA MET A 99 36.88 4.42 23.38
C MET A 99 37.95 4.81 24.41
N GLU A 100 37.72 5.87 25.19
CA GLU A 100 38.68 6.33 26.19
C GLU A 100 38.84 5.32 27.33
N GLN A 101 37.74 4.71 27.79
CA GLN A 101 37.79 3.59 28.73
C GLN A 101 38.53 2.37 28.16
N GLN A 102 38.28 2.00 26.90
CA GLN A 102 39.00 0.89 26.27
C GLN A 102 40.50 1.17 26.12
N GLN A 103 40.88 2.40 25.79
CA GLN A 103 42.28 2.80 25.71
C GLN A 103 42.94 2.79 27.09
N GLN A 104 42.26 3.24 28.15
CA GLN A 104 42.78 3.13 29.51
C GLN A 104 42.96 1.66 29.94
N LEU A 105 42.02 0.78 29.58
CA LEU A 105 42.15 -0.65 29.86
C LEU A 105 43.31 -1.28 29.07
N GLN A 106 43.47 -0.93 27.79
CA GLN A 106 44.61 -1.37 26.98
C GLN A 106 45.93 -0.80 27.50
N GLN A 107 46.00 0.48 27.88
CA GLN A 107 47.18 1.06 28.52
C GLN A 107 47.50 0.34 29.83
N ARG A 108 46.50 0.01 30.66
CA ARG A 108 46.74 -0.79 31.86
C ARG A 108 47.22 -2.19 31.52
N GLN A 109 46.68 -2.85 30.50
CA GLN A 109 47.15 -4.17 30.05
C GLN A 109 48.53 -4.15 29.37
N ILE A 110 48.92 -3.05 28.73
CA ILE A 110 50.23 -2.85 28.10
C ILE A 110 51.28 -2.45 29.14
N LEU A 111 50.93 -1.58 30.08
CA LEU A 111 51.80 -1.14 31.18
C LEU A 111 51.98 -2.23 32.24
N LEU A 112 50.98 -3.10 32.41
CA LEU A 112 51.09 -4.33 33.20
C LEU A 112 51.61 -5.51 32.37
N GLY A 113 51.74 -5.36 31.05
CA GLY A 113 52.03 -6.46 30.13
C GLY A 113 50.98 -7.60 30.19
N PRO A 114 50.88 -8.44 29.15
CA PRO A 114 50.09 -9.67 29.18
C PRO A 114 50.49 -10.70 30.27
N SER A 115 51.36 -10.35 31.23
CA SER A 115 52.05 -11.28 32.11
C SER A 115 52.08 -10.92 33.60
N THR A 116 51.69 -9.73 34.07
CA THR A 116 51.80 -9.43 35.52
C THR A 116 50.55 -9.77 36.35
N GLY A 117 49.44 -10.20 35.72
CA GLY A 117 48.24 -10.64 36.44
C GLY A 117 48.03 -12.16 36.51
N MET A 118 48.74 -12.94 35.69
CA MET A 118 48.59 -14.42 35.64
C MET A 118 49.81 -15.11 36.25
N SER A 119 50.15 -14.72 37.48
CA SER A 119 50.64 -15.70 38.46
C SER A 119 49.42 -16.40 39.07
N GLY A 120 48.72 -17.13 38.22
CA GLY A 120 47.67 -18.07 38.58
C GLY A 120 47.91 -19.35 37.77
N PRO A 121 47.70 -20.55 38.35
CA PRO A 121 48.32 -21.78 37.88
C PRO A 121 48.01 -22.08 36.41
N LEU A 122 49.04 -22.52 35.68
CA LEU A 122 48.97 -22.98 34.29
C LEU A 122 47.72 -23.86 34.04
N PRO A 123 46.90 -23.59 33.01
CA PRO A 123 45.96 -24.57 32.53
C PRO A 123 46.74 -25.77 31.95
N PRO A 124 46.37 -27.02 32.29
CA PRO A 124 47.11 -28.19 31.84
C PRO A 124 47.02 -28.30 30.32
N LEU A 125 48.19 -28.44 29.68
CA LEU A 125 48.32 -28.71 28.26
C LEU A 125 47.61 -30.02 27.90
N PRO A 126 46.67 -30.02 26.94
CA PRO A 126 46.08 -31.25 26.42
C PRO A 126 47.06 -31.87 25.43
N GLY A 127 47.82 -32.87 25.90
CA GLY A 127 48.53 -33.76 24.98
C GLY A 127 49.82 -34.35 25.54
N LYS A 128 49.69 -35.51 26.22
CA LYS A 128 50.59 -36.65 25.97
C LYS A 128 50.05 -37.94 26.62
N ALA A 129 50.06 -39.00 25.81
CA ALA A 129 49.87 -40.43 26.09
C ALA A 129 48.43 -40.91 26.29
#